data_AF-A0A7G2LW50-F1
#
_entry.id   AF-A0A7G2LW50-F1
#
_cell.length_a   1.000
_cell.length_b   1.000
_cell.length_c   1.000
_cell.angle_alpha   90.00
_cell.angle_beta   90.00
_cell.angle_gamma   90.00
#
_symmetry.space_group_name_H-M   'P 1'
#
loop_
_entity.id
_entity.type
_entity.pdbx_description
1 polymer ?
#
loop_
_entity_poly.entity_id
_entity_poly.type
_entity_poly.pdbx_seq_one_letter_code
_entity_poly.pdbx_strand_id
1 'polypeptide(L)'
;MPKADPFGFDMSVSSSKKKNPRGRRGMSGASETSTRICDHEGCDEPGKFRAPKAPDVLDDYFWFCQQHVREYNAKWSFFDGTTEAELNAQMSKDKVWERATKPLGDPEQRAWARLGIEDPHQVLGKNA
;
A
#
# COMPACT_ATOMS: atom_id res chain seq x y z
N MET A 1 -40.10 -14.08 -10.65
CA MET A 1 -40.71 -13.93 -9.31
C MET A 1 -39.57 -13.83 -8.29
N PRO A 2 -39.41 -12.73 -7.56
CA PRO A 2 -38.46 -12.70 -6.45
C PRO A 2 -38.89 -13.76 -5.43
N LYS A 3 -38.00 -14.71 -5.13
CA LYS A 3 -38.21 -15.66 -4.03
C LYS A 3 -38.12 -14.82 -2.76
N ALA A 4 -39.26 -14.60 -2.09
CA ALA A 4 -39.26 -13.95 -0.78
C ALA A 4 -38.53 -14.89 0.18
N ASP A 5 -37.30 -14.53 0.56
CA ASP A 5 -36.55 -15.26 1.56
C ASP A 5 -37.37 -15.30 2.86
N PRO A 6 -37.48 -16.44 3.56
CA PRO A 6 -38.26 -16.58 4.79
C PRO A 6 -37.75 -15.71 5.94
N PHE A 7 -36.56 -15.13 5.79
CA PHE A 7 -35.95 -14.19 6.74
C PHE A 7 -36.02 -12.72 6.30
N GLY A 8 -36.72 -12.40 5.21
CA GLY A 8 -36.93 -11.02 4.76
C GLY A 8 -35.69 -10.31 4.19
N PHE A 9 -34.62 -11.05 3.90
CA PHE A 9 -33.41 -10.48 3.31
C PHE A 9 -33.56 -10.34 1.79
N ASP A 10 -33.57 -9.10 1.32
CA ASP A 10 -33.54 -8.79 -0.11
C ASP A 10 -32.08 -8.83 -0.62
N MET A 11 -31.66 -9.98 -1.12
CA MET A 11 -30.34 -10.22 -1.73
C MET A 11 -30.22 -9.72 -3.17
N SER A 12 -31.22 -9.00 -3.70
CA SER A 12 -31.15 -8.52 -5.07
C SER A 12 -29.95 -7.59 -5.28
N VAL A 13 -29.36 -7.67 -6.47
CA VAL A 13 -28.24 -6.82 -6.88
C VAL A 13 -28.63 -5.34 -6.83
N SER A 14 -29.90 -5.02 -7.09
CA SER A 14 -30.46 -3.66 -6.99
C SER A 14 -30.49 -3.15 -5.56
N SER A 15 -30.98 -3.94 -4.61
CA SER A 15 -31.02 -3.59 -3.18
C SER A 15 -29.61 -3.43 -2.61
N SER A 16 -28.73 -4.36 -2.95
CA SER A 16 -27.31 -4.34 -2.57
C SER A 16 -26.57 -3.12 -3.13
N LYS A 17 -26.81 -2.76 -4.41
CA LYS A 17 -26.25 -1.54 -5.01
C LYS A 17 -26.80 -0.27 -4.37
N LYS A 18 -28.07 -0.23 -3.98
CA LYS A 18 -28.70 0.92 -3.30
C LYS A 18 -28.15 1.14 -1.89
N LYS A 19 -27.85 0.06 -1.16
CA LYS A 19 -27.31 0.11 0.21
C LYS A 19 -25.79 0.31 0.26
N ASN A 20 -25.08 0.30 -0.86
CA ASN A 20 -23.63 0.45 -0.86
C ASN A 20 -23.23 1.90 -0.55
N PRO A 21 -22.62 2.18 0.61
CA PRO A 21 -22.19 3.54 0.98
C PRO A 21 -21.06 4.05 0.09
N ARG A 22 -20.37 3.15 -0.63
CA ARG A 22 -19.41 3.49 -1.67
C ARG A 22 -20.13 3.72 -2.99
N GLY A 23 -21.15 4.60 -2.99
CA GLY A 23 -21.84 5.06 -4.21
C GLY A 23 -20.83 5.41 -5.31
N ARG A 24 -21.24 5.36 -6.58
CA ARG A 24 -20.36 5.50 -7.76
C ARG A 24 -19.41 6.70 -7.60
N ARG A 25 -18.23 6.47 -6.99
CA ARG A 25 -17.14 7.43 -6.98
C ARG A 25 -16.74 7.54 -8.43
N GLY A 26 -16.93 8.73 -9.01
CA GLY A 26 -16.45 9.00 -10.35
C GLY A 26 -14.97 8.68 -10.43
N MET A 27 -14.51 8.30 -11.63
CA MET A 27 -13.09 8.02 -11.90
C MET A 27 -12.17 9.22 -11.58
N SER A 28 -12.74 10.40 -11.32
CA SER A 28 -12.05 11.65 -11.00
C SER A 28 -11.51 11.72 -9.56
N GLY A 29 -11.92 10.84 -8.65
CA GLY A 29 -11.51 10.91 -7.23
C GLY A 29 -12.05 12.14 -6.47
N ALA A 30 -12.93 12.93 -7.09
CA ALA A 30 -13.54 14.11 -6.49
C ALA A 30 -14.59 13.72 -5.45
N SER A 31 -14.59 14.42 -4.32
CA SER A 31 -15.65 14.35 -3.32
C SER A 31 -16.74 15.35 -3.68
N GLU A 32 -17.71 14.94 -4.49
CA GLU A 32 -18.84 15.78 -4.92
C GLU A 32 -19.70 16.29 -3.74
N THR A 33 -19.65 15.61 -2.59
CA THR A 33 -20.37 16.00 -1.36
C THR A 33 -19.54 16.87 -0.41
N SER A 34 -18.34 17.29 -0.80
CA SER A 34 -17.51 18.14 0.07
C SER A 34 -18.06 19.57 0.12
N THR A 35 -18.27 20.09 1.33
CA THR A 35 -18.65 21.50 1.59
C THR A 35 -17.45 22.35 2.02
N ARG A 36 -16.23 21.80 1.93
CA ARG A 36 -15.00 22.48 2.39
C ARG A 36 -14.51 23.48 1.35
N ILE A 37 -13.81 24.51 1.82
CA ILE A 37 -13.11 25.49 0.98
C ILE A 37 -11.69 24.95 0.73
N CYS A 38 -11.05 25.41 -0.34
CA CYS A 38 -9.67 25.13 -0.65
C CYS A 38 -8.73 25.63 0.48
N ASP A 39 -7.80 24.79 0.93
CA ASP A 39 -6.82 25.14 1.97
C ASP A 39 -5.63 25.96 1.42
N HIS A 40 -5.65 26.33 0.13
CA HIS A 40 -4.60 27.18 -0.45
C HIS A 40 -4.81 28.65 -0.10
N GLU A 41 -3.73 29.36 0.22
CA GLU A 41 -3.78 30.76 0.60
C GLU A 41 -4.40 31.62 -0.51
N GLY A 42 -5.48 32.34 -0.17
CA GLY A 42 -6.18 33.22 -1.12
C GLY A 42 -7.09 32.53 -2.13
N CYS A 43 -7.45 31.26 -1.92
CA CYS A 43 -8.38 30.53 -2.79
C CYS A 43 -9.71 30.21 -2.09
N ASP A 44 -10.81 30.77 -2.61
CA ASP A 44 -12.18 30.52 -2.13
C ASP A 44 -12.94 29.44 -2.93
N GLU A 45 -12.24 28.68 -3.76
CA GLU A 45 -12.86 27.61 -4.56
C GLU A 45 -13.25 26.40 -3.69
N PRO A 46 -14.24 25.59 -4.11
CA PRO A 46 -14.64 24.40 -3.36
C PRO A 46 -13.53 23.34 -3.32
N GLY A 47 -13.15 22.95 -2.11
CA GLY A 47 -12.18 21.89 -1.82
C GLY A 47 -12.81 20.51 -2.06
N LYS A 48 -12.72 20.02 -3.29
CA LYS A 48 -13.26 18.71 -3.71
C LYS A 48 -12.25 17.57 -3.63
N PHE A 49 -10.95 17.88 -3.62
CA PHE A 49 -9.89 16.89 -3.69
C PHE A 49 -9.13 16.84 -2.37
N ARG A 50 -8.89 15.63 -1.85
CA ARG A 50 -8.09 15.41 -0.65
C ARG A 50 -6.63 15.15 -1.02
N ALA A 51 -5.69 15.73 -0.28
CA ALA A 51 -4.26 15.48 -0.41
C ALA A 51 -3.64 15.15 0.97
N PRO A 52 -2.75 14.16 1.08
CA PRO A 52 -2.11 13.79 2.36
C PRO A 52 -1.17 14.90 2.83
N LYS A 53 -1.15 15.22 4.12
CA LYS A 53 -0.25 16.26 4.66
C LYS A 53 1.21 15.81 4.78
N ALA A 54 1.40 14.56 5.18
CA ALA A 54 2.70 13.92 5.38
C ALA A 54 2.61 12.46 4.93
N PRO A 55 3.72 11.85 4.45
CA PRO A 55 3.73 10.44 4.08
C PRO A 55 3.42 9.53 5.28
N ASP A 56 3.82 9.95 6.49
CA ASP A 56 3.66 9.17 7.72
C ASP A 56 2.33 9.39 8.45
N VAL A 57 1.58 10.45 8.10
CA VAL A 57 0.32 10.79 8.76
C VAL A 57 -0.85 10.35 7.89
N LEU A 58 -1.43 9.20 8.23
CA LEU A 58 -2.48 8.56 7.43
C LEU A 58 -3.86 9.22 7.56
N ASP A 59 -4.12 9.94 8.65
CA ASP A 59 -5.46 10.43 8.99
C ASP A 59 -5.67 11.92 8.67
N ASP A 60 -4.58 12.65 8.39
CA ASP A 60 -4.64 14.09 8.11
C ASP A 60 -4.55 14.41 6.62
N TYR A 61 -5.51 15.20 6.16
CA TYR A 61 -5.63 15.59 4.75
C TYR A 61 -5.90 17.09 4.61
N PHE A 62 -5.28 17.70 3.60
CA PHE A 62 -5.68 18.99 3.04
C PHE A 62 -6.78 18.81 2.00
N TRP A 63 -7.60 19.84 1.83
CA TRP A 63 -8.67 19.88 0.84
C TRP A 63 -8.39 20.98 -0.17
N PHE A 64 -8.27 20.61 -1.43
CA PHE A 64 -7.91 21.52 -2.51
C PHE A 64 -8.95 21.53 -3.63
N CYS A 65 -8.96 22.61 -4.39
CA CYS A 65 -9.60 22.67 -5.70
C CYS A 65 -8.80 21.88 -6.75
N GLN A 66 -9.31 21.78 -7.98
CA GLN A 66 -8.66 21.00 -9.03
C GLN A 66 -7.29 21.56 -9.43
N GLN A 67 -7.11 22.88 -9.39
CA GLN A 67 -5.86 23.51 -9.78
C GLN A 67 -4.79 23.27 -8.71
N HIS A 68 -5.07 23.61 -7.46
CA HIS A 68 -4.09 23.49 -6.38
C HIS A 68 -3.74 22.03 -6.05
N VAL A 69 -4.66 21.07 -6.21
CA VAL A 69 -4.30 19.66 -6.02
C VAL A 69 -3.30 19.17 -7.06
N ARG A 70 -3.35 19.70 -8.30
CA ARG A 70 -2.37 19.36 -9.35
C ARG A 70 -1.00 19.91 -9.01
N GLU A 71 -0.94 21.16 -8.56
CA GLU A 71 0.31 21.79 -8.13
C GLU A 71 0.91 21.08 -6.91
N TYR A 72 0.07 20.68 -5.96
CA TYR A 72 0.46 19.90 -4.80
C TYR A 72 1.05 18.54 -5.21
N ASN A 73 0.32 17.79 -6.04
CA ASN A 73 0.77 16.48 -6.51
C ASN A 73 2.05 16.55 -7.34
N ALA A 74 2.26 17.63 -8.09
CA ALA A 74 3.48 17.83 -8.86
C ALA A 74 4.71 18.07 -7.97
N LYS A 75 4.52 18.68 -6.79
CA LYS A 75 5.58 18.92 -5.80
C LYS A 75 5.75 17.76 -4.82
N TRP A 76 4.72 16.93 -4.66
CA TRP A 76 4.71 15.84 -3.69
C TRP A 76 5.69 14.72 -4.06
N SER A 77 6.57 14.38 -3.12
CA SER A 77 7.47 13.22 -3.22
C SER A 77 7.43 12.44 -1.91
N PHE A 78 7.08 11.15 -1.97
CA PHE A 78 7.01 10.29 -0.78
C PHE A 78 8.38 10.10 -0.10
N PHE A 79 9.45 10.13 -0.90
CA PHE A 79 10.83 9.93 -0.45
C PHE A 79 11.56 11.24 -0.12
N ASP A 80 10.86 12.37 -0.07
CA ASP A 80 11.47 13.64 0.28
C ASP A 80 12.02 13.57 1.72
N GLY A 81 13.32 13.79 1.89
CA GLY A 81 14.02 13.64 3.17
C GLY A 81 14.53 12.23 3.51
N THR A 82 14.33 11.22 2.66
CA THR A 82 14.90 9.88 2.88
C THR A 82 16.36 9.80 2.46
N THR A 83 17.16 9.02 3.19
CA THR A 83 18.56 8.79 2.84
C THR A 83 18.69 7.79 1.70
N GLU A 84 19.81 7.85 0.97
CA GLU A 84 20.09 6.90 -0.12
C GLU A 84 20.12 5.44 0.38
N ALA A 85 20.55 5.21 1.62
CA ALA A 85 20.53 3.88 2.24
C ALA A 85 19.10 3.35 2.45
N GLU A 86 18.18 4.21 2.91
CA GLU A 86 16.78 3.86 3.11
C GLU A 86 16.06 3.61 1.79
N LEU A 87 16.34 4.44 0.77
CA LEU A 87 15.87 4.21 -0.60
C LEU A 87 16.33 2.87 -1.16
N ASN A 88 17.62 2.56 -1.02
CA ASN A 88 18.17 1.28 -1.47
C ASN A 88 17.56 0.09 -0.71
N ALA A 89 17.35 0.24 0.61
CA ALA A 89 16.69 -0.76 1.42
C ALA A 89 15.24 -0.98 0.95
N GLN A 90 14.48 0.09 0.70
CA GLN A 90 13.11 -0.01 0.20
C GLN A 90 13.06 -0.65 -1.18
N MET A 91 13.92 -0.22 -2.12
CA MET A 91 14.05 -0.86 -3.44
C MET A 91 14.39 -2.34 -3.34
N SER A 92 15.21 -2.75 -2.36
CA SER A 92 15.55 -4.16 -2.16
C SER A 92 14.36 -4.99 -1.66
N LYS A 93 13.52 -4.42 -0.79
CA LYS A 93 12.30 -5.05 -0.28
C LYS A 93 11.23 -5.16 -1.36
N ASP A 94 11.07 -4.11 -2.16
CA ASP A 94 10.08 -4.03 -3.23
C ASP A 94 10.28 -5.12 -4.30
N LYS A 95 11.53 -5.55 -4.54
CA LYS A 95 11.85 -6.69 -5.44
C LYS A 95 11.10 -7.97 -5.07
N VAL A 96 10.80 -8.16 -3.79
CA VAL A 96 10.10 -9.35 -3.28
C VAL A 96 8.70 -8.98 -2.78
N TRP A 97 8.15 -7.85 -3.25
CA TRP A 97 6.84 -7.34 -2.81
C TRP A 97 6.73 -7.19 -1.30
N GLU A 98 7.84 -6.78 -0.66
CA GLU A 98 8.00 -6.69 0.79
C GLU A 98 7.78 -8.01 1.55
N ARG A 99 7.64 -9.13 0.85
CA ARG A 99 7.54 -10.47 1.45
C ARG A 99 8.92 -11.09 1.48
N ALA A 100 9.66 -10.85 2.55
CA ALA A 100 10.97 -11.45 2.74
C ALA A 100 10.92 -12.98 2.54
N THR A 101 11.67 -13.48 1.57
CA THR A 101 11.82 -14.91 1.34
C THR A 101 12.94 -15.45 2.23
N LYS A 102 12.75 -16.66 2.75
CA LYS A 102 13.84 -17.37 3.40
C LYS A 102 14.82 -17.86 2.33
N PRO A 103 16.14 -17.80 2.58
CA PRO A 103 17.10 -18.43 1.67
C PRO A 103 16.76 -19.91 1.50
N LEU A 104 16.93 -20.43 0.29
CA LEU A 104 16.71 -21.84 0.02
C LEU A 104 17.87 -22.64 0.63
N GLY A 105 17.55 -23.49 1.61
CA GLY A 105 18.51 -24.35 2.30
C GLY A 105 18.71 -23.96 3.77
N ASP A 106 19.02 -24.96 4.58
CA ASP A 106 19.35 -24.77 5.99
C ASP A 106 20.84 -24.37 6.11
N PRO A 107 21.18 -23.22 6.73
CA PRO A 107 22.56 -22.80 6.94
C PRO A 107 23.42 -23.84 7.67
N GLU A 108 22.79 -24.71 8.48
CA GLU A 108 23.49 -25.78 9.21
C GLU A 108 23.90 -26.95 8.33
N GLN A 109 23.33 -27.10 7.12
CA GLN A 109 23.74 -28.13 6.16
C GLN A 109 25.18 -27.95 5.67
N ARG A 110 25.81 -26.79 5.89
CA ARG A 110 27.25 -26.54 5.67
C ARG A 110 28.01 -26.29 6.98
N ALA A 111 27.49 -26.69 8.14
CA ALA A 111 28.16 -26.49 9.42
C ALA A 111 29.55 -27.17 9.45
N TRP A 112 29.72 -28.29 8.73
CA TRP A 112 31.00 -28.99 8.56
C TRP A 112 32.06 -28.14 7.83
N ALA A 113 31.68 -27.19 6.98
CA ALA A 113 32.61 -26.24 6.36
C ALA A 113 33.26 -25.29 7.39
N ARG A 114 32.60 -25.02 8.52
CA ARG A 114 33.19 -24.23 9.63
C ARG A 114 34.32 -24.98 10.33
N LEU A 115 34.35 -26.31 10.21
CA LEU A 115 35.38 -27.18 10.76
C LEU A 115 36.54 -27.41 9.77
N GLY A 116 36.55 -26.72 8.63
CA GLY A 116 37.58 -26.88 7.60
C GLY A 116 37.44 -28.16 6.77
N ILE A 117 36.25 -28.76 6.77
CA ILE A 117 35.94 -29.97 6.01
C ILE A 117 35.31 -29.55 4.68
N GLU A 118 35.85 -30.00 3.55
CA GLU A 118 35.40 -29.58 2.20
C GLU A 118 34.30 -30.50 1.61
N ASP A 119 34.13 -31.71 2.17
CA ASP A 119 33.10 -32.67 1.78
C ASP A 119 32.59 -33.41 3.04
N PRO A 120 31.26 -33.56 3.28
CA PRO A 120 30.73 -34.32 4.41
C PRO A 120 31.31 -35.73 4.54
N HIS A 121 31.65 -36.36 3.42
CA HIS A 121 32.19 -37.72 3.39
C HIS A 121 33.62 -37.82 3.94
N GLN A 122 34.36 -36.71 4.06
CA GLN A 122 35.67 -36.71 4.72
C GLN A 122 35.57 -37.11 6.20
N VAL A 123 34.44 -36.87 6.86
CA VAL A 123 34.20 -37.26 8.26
C VAL A 123 34.24 -38.78 8.45
N LEU A 124 33.85 -39.54 7.42
CA LEU A 124 33.77 -41.01 7.47
C LEU A 124 35.13 -41.69 7.25
N GLY A 125 36.15 -40.95 6.79
CA GLY A 125 37.50 -41.45 6.59
C GLY A 125 37.57 -42.63 5.61
N LYS A 126 38.55 -43.54 5.80
CA LYS A 126 38.77 -44.72 4.93
C LYS A 126 37.76 -45.86 5.13
N ASN A 127 36.78 -45.67 6.03
CA ASN A 127 35.78 -46.67 6.39
C ASN A 127 34.38 -46.31 5.88
N ALA A 128 34.29 -45.38 4.93
CA ALA A 128 33.06 -45.01 4.22
C ALA A 128 32.62 -46.11 3.23
#